data_AF-A0A2S7K3B6-F1
#
_entry.id   AF-A0A2S7K3B6-F1
#
_cell.length_a   1.000
_cell.length_b   1.000
_cell.length_c   1.000
_cell.angle_alpha   90.00
_cell.angle_beta   90.00
_cell.angle_gamma   90.00
#
_symmetry.space_group_name_H-M   'P 1'
#
loop_
_entity.id
_entity.type
_entity.pdbx_description
1 polymer ?
#
loop_
_entity_poly.entity_id
_entity_poly.type
_entity_poly.pdbx_seq_one_letter_code
_entity_poly.pdbx_strand_id
1 'polypeptide(L)'
;MARELEAGFEHVPIRSTIYRSGAEDPTTFTHDFDKLVASGNLGLMGPDPRLSEMPEKPTLIDFFKQRMCNTQHLMQSARLALNNGYGEKVAFACLVHDISVTSFISGDHGYWGRQLLEPYVDEEVAWAVEAHQYIRFYPDEEMGYEYPEAYIKYFGEDFVPEPYIREAYERARNHKWYRTGRYITMNDVYAFDPNVRKLEIEEFTDLIGRHFRQPDEGLGFDHSPSAHMWRTIMWPTRAL
;
A
#
# COMPACT_ATOMS: atom_id res chain seq x y z
N MET A 1 -22.33 -9.17 33.63
CA MET A 1 -21.23 -10.04 34.08
C MET A 1 -19.88 -9.71 33.44
N ALA A 2 -19.60 -9.94 32.14
CA ALA A 2 -18.28 -9.60 31.55
C ALA A 2 -18.00 -8.08 31.52
N ARG A 3 -18.94 -7.26 31.02
CA ARG A 3 -18.82 -5.80 31.01
C ARG A 3 -18.73 -5.14 32.40
N GLU A 4 -19.17 -5.83 33.46
CA GLU A 4 -19.06 -5.35 34.85
C GLU A 4 -17.69 -5.69 35.46
N LEU A 5 -16.99 -6.72 34.94
CA LEU A 5 -15.62 -7.06 35.34
C LEU A 5 -14.58 -6.15 34.67
N GLU A 6 -14.91 -5.54 33.53
CA GLU A 6 -14.06 -4.61 32.78
C GLU A 6 -14.23 -3.14 33.23
N ALA A 7 -15.17 -2.86 34.13
CA ALA A 7 -15.47 -1.52 34.59
C ALA A 7 -14.25 -0.91 35.33
N GLY A 8 -13.59 0.07 34.69
CA GLY A 8 -12.44 0.78 35.23
C GLY A 8 -11.10 0.51 34.54
N PHE A 9 -11.05 -0.40 33.56
CA PHE A 9 -9.84 -0.68 32.77
C PHE A 9 -9.84 0.08 31.43
N GLU A 10 -8.68 0.62 31.06
CA GLU A 10 -8.48 1.18 29.72
C GLU A 10 -8.07 0.08 28.72
N HIS A 11 -8.52 0.21 27.47
CA HIS A 11 -8.05 -0.65 26.38
C HIS A 11 -6.86 0.01 25.69
N VAL A 12 -5.67 -0.55 25.90
CA VAL A 12 -4.41 0.04 25.47
C VAL A 12 -3.97 -0.56 24.13
N PRO A 13 -3.69 0.28 23.11
CA PRO A 13 -3.13 -0.16 21.83
C PRO A 13 -1.74 -0.81 22.02
N ILE A 14 -1.45 -1.88 21.28
CA ILE A 14 -0.10 -2.47 21.22
C ILE A 14 0.48 -2.20 19.83
N ARG A 15 1.64 -1.52 19.77
CA ARG A 15 2.31 -1.27 18.48
C ARG A 15 3.15 -2.47 18.08
N SER A 16 3.05 -2.85 16.81
CA SER A 16 3.87 -3.92 16.23
C SER A 16 5.36 -3.62 16.36
N THR A 17 6.19 -4.67 16.40
CA THR A 17 7.65 -4.52 16.50
C THR A 17 8.20 -3.66 15.37
N ILE A 18 7.81 -3.94 14.11
CA ILE A 18 8.29 -3.19 12.95
C ILE A 18 7.97 -1.70 13.02
N TYR A 19 6.82 -1.31 13.60
CA TYR A 19 6.45 0.09 13.77
C TYR A 19 7.43 0.85 14.68
N ARG A 20 7.97 0.18 15.70
CA ARG A 20 8.87 0.80 16.68
C ARG A 20 10.34 0.64 16.33
N SER A 21 10.72 -0.40 15.58
CA SER A 21 12.11 -0.69 15.21
C SER A 21 12.81 0.44 14.43
N GLY A 22 12.08 1.38 13.84
CA GLY A 22 12.66 2.56 13.21
C GLY A 22 13.18 3.62 14.19
N ALA A 23 12.75 3.55 15.46
CA ALA A 23 13.12 4.49 16.52
C ALA A 23 13.87 3.83 17.69
N GLU A 24 13.70 2.51 17.88
CA GLU A 24 14.22 1.76 19.02
C GLU A 24 14.90 0.47 18.52
N ASP A 25 15.98 0.02 19.17
CA ASP A 25 16.59 -1.28 18.84
C ASP A 25 15.67 -2.42 19.29
N PRO A 26 15.14 -3.24 18.36
CA PRO A 26 14.18 -4.28 18.69
C PRO A 26 14.75 -5.40 19.57
N THR A 27 16.08 -5.53 19.68
CA THR A 27 16.75 -6.55 20.51
C THR A 27 16.88 -6.16 21.98
N THR A 28 16.66 -4.89 22.30
CA THR A 28 16.86 -4.32 23.65
C THR A 28 15.55 -3.94 24.35
N PHE A 29 14.40 -4.16 23.70
CA PHE A 29 13.14 -3.50 24.04
C PHE A 29 12.28 -4.21 25.10
N THR A 30 11.62 -3.41 25.94
CA THR A 30 10.49 -3.79 26.81
C THR A 30 9.17 -3.73 26.03
N HIS A 31 8.64 -4.86 25.55
CA HIS A 31 7.47 -4.94 24.66
C HIS A 31 6.33 -4.02 25.13
N ASP A 32 5.53 -3.42 24.23
CA ASP A 32 4.36 -2.63 24.65
C ASP A 32 3.37 -3.50 25.46
N PHE A 33 3.46 -4.82 25.28
CA PHE A 33 2.80 -5.83 26.11
C PHE A 33 3.32 -5.87 27.55
N ASP A 34 4.61 -5.67 27.80
CA ASP A 34 5.16 -5.59 29.16
C ASP A 34 4.60 -4.38 29.90
N LYS A 35 4.47 -3.25 29.20
CA LYS A 35 3.82 -2.03 29.74
C LYS A 35 2.34 -2.25 30.02
N LEU A 36 1.63 -2.94 29.12
CA LEU A 36 0.25 -3.34 29.32
C LEU A 36 0.11 -4.18 30.60
N VAL A 37 0.88 -5.26 30.73
CA VAL A 37 0.87 -6.14 31.91
C VAL A 37 1.17 -5.35 33.19
N ALA A 38 2.18 -4.47 33.17
CA ALA A 38 2.55 -3.66 34.33
C ALA A 38 1.47 -2.65 34.74
N SER A 39 0.69 -2.13 33.79
CA SER A 39 -0.39 -1.16 34.07
C SER A 39 -1.66 -1.80 34.63
N GLY A 40 -1.84 -3.11 34.47
CA GLY A 40 -3.08 -3.80 34.83
C GLY A 40 -4.26 -3.51 33.90
N ASN A 41 -4.06 -2.75 32.82
CA ASN A 41 -5.07 -2.46 31.79
C ASN A 41 -5.30 -3.65 30.84
N LEU A 42 -6.27 -3.51 29.93
CA LEU A 42 -6.62 -4.51 28.92
C LEU A 42 -5.99 -4.16 27.57
N GLY A 43 -5.55 -5.17 26.81
CA GLY A 43 -5.07 -4.96 25.45
C GLY A 43 -6.21 -4.62 24.51
N LEU A 44 -5.99 -3.73 23.54
CA LEU A 44 -6.97 -3.46 22.50
C LEU A 44 -7.13 -4.70 21.59
N MET A 45 -8.28 -5.36 21.68
CA MET A 45 -8.59 -6.60 20.91
C MET A 45 -9.53 -6.36 19.70
N GLY A 46 -9.92 -5.11 19.45
CA GLY A 46 -10.87 -4.73 18.41
C GLY A 46 -10.45 -3.47 17.65
N PRO A 47 -11.41 -2.78 17.01
CA PRO A 47 -11.15 -1.52 16.34
C PRO A 47 -10.57 -0.46 17.28
N ASP A 48 -9.53 0.23 16.82
CA ASP A 48 -8.98 1.38 17.52
C ASP A 48 -9.96 2.55 17.44
N PRO A 49 -10.45 3.09 18.58
CA PRO A 49 -11.47 4.15 18.59
C PRO A 49 -10.99 5.47 17.97
N ARG A 50 -9.69 5.61 17.70
CA ARG A 50 -9.11 6.77 17.01
C ARG A 50 -9.30 6.70 15.48
N LEU A 51 -9.60 5.52 14.94
CA LEU A 51 -9.78 5.30 13.51
C LEU A 51 -11.27 5.33 13.15
N SER A 52 -11.59 5.75 11.92
CA SER A 52 -12.95 5.65 11.40
C SER A 52 -13.41 4.18 11.33
N GLU A 53 -14.69 3.97 11.60
CA GLU A 53 -15.31 2.64 11.62
C GLU A 53 -15.45 2.09 10.20
N MET A 54 -14.90 0.88 10.00
CA MET A 54 -15.01 0.16 8.73
C MET A 54 -16.39 -0.53 8.65
N PRO A 55 -16.99 -0.63 7.45
CA PRO A 55 -18.24 -1.37 7.29
C PRO A 55 -18.04 -2.87 7.53
N GLU A 56 -19.15 -3.59 7.76
CA GLU A 56 -19.13 -5.06 7.99
C GLU A 56 -18.46 -5.84 6.85
N LYS A 57 -18.59 -5.34 5.61
CA LYS A 57 -17.98 -5.90 4.41
C LYS A 57 -17.10 -4.86 3.70
N PRO A 58 -15.86 -4.63 4.18
CA PRO A 58 -14.96 -3.63 3.66
C PRO A 58 -14.67 -3.77 2.16
N THR A 59 -14.80 -2.67 1.43
CA THR A 59 -14.40 -2.58 0.02
C THR A 59 -13.06 -1.90 -0.16
N LEU A 60 -12.44 -2.02 -1.34
CA LEU A 60 -11.23 -1.25 -1.66
C LEU A 60 -11.46 0.26 -1.48
N ILE A 61 -12.64 0.77 -1.87
CA ILE A 61 -13.01 2.18 -1.71
C ILE A 61 -13.03 2.59 -0.22
N ASP A 62 -13.51 1.72 0.67
CA ASP A 62 -13.49 2.00 2.12
C ASP A 62 -12.07 2.11 2.65
N PHE A 63 -11.14 1.25 2.20
CA PHE A 63 -9.74 1.38 2.58
C PHE A 63 -9.14 2.71 2.09
N PHE A 64 -9.40 3.11 0.84
CA PHE A 64 -8.97 4.41 0.31
C PHE A 64 -9.44 5.58 1.18
N LYS A 65 -10.68 5.52 1.67
CA LYS A 65 -11.27 6.59 2.48
C LYS A 65 -10.78 6.60 3.92
N GLN A 66 -10.56 5.42 4.50
CA GLN A 66 -10.49 5.27 5.95
C GLN A 66 -9.15 4.77 6.48
N ARG A 67 -8.28 4.22 5.62
CA ARG A 67 -7.01 3.60 6.03
C ARG A 67 -5.80 3.99 5.19
N MET A 68 -5.98 4.71 4.09
CA MET A 68 -4.89 5.16 3.23
C MET A 68 -4.57 6.65 3.44
N CYS A 69 -3.28 6.98 3.45
CA CYS A 69 -2.80 8.37 3.35
C CYS A 69 -2.37 8.69 1.91
N ASN A 70 -2.16 9.98 1.59
CA ASN A 70 -1.62 10.44 0.30
C ASN A 70 -2.32 9.88 -0.96
N THR A 71 -3.62 9.56 -0.87
CA THR A 71 -4.38 8.91 -1.96
C THR A 71 -4.51 9.76 -3.23
N GLN A 72 -4.31 11.08 -3.14
CA GLN A 72 -4.27 11.96 -4.31
C GLN A 72 -3.17 11.54 -5.29
N HIS A 73 -2.03 11.07 -4.82
CA HIS A 73 -0.94 10.61 -5.69
C HIS A 73 -1.40 9.43 -6.57
N LEU A 74 -1.99 8.41 -5.95
CA LEU A 74 -2.55 7.25 -6.64
C LEU A 74 -3.63 7.64 -7.66
N MET A 75 -4.57 8.49 -7.26
CA MET A 75 -5.66 8.95 -8.13
C MET A 75 -5.17 9.84 -9.28
N GLN A 76 -4.17 10.69 -9.03
CA GLN A 76 -3.55 11.50 -10.08
C GLN A 76 -2.85 10.62 -11.10
N SER A 77 -2.08 9.63 -10.64
CA SER A 77 -1.38 8.65 -11.50
C SER A 77 -2.35 7.88 -12.38
N ALA A 78 -3.44 7.36 -11.79
CA ALA A 78 -4.49 6.66 -12.52
C ALA A 78 -5.15 7.53 -13.60
N ARG A 79 -5.48 8.79 -13.26
CA ARG A 79 -6.08 9.73 -14.22
C ARG A 79 -5.10 10.14 -15.33
N LEU A 80 -3.81 10.32 -15.02
CA LEU A 80 -2.79 10.57 -16.04
C LEU A 80 -2.71 9.40 -17.02
N ALA A 81 -2.72 8.16 -16.54
CA ALA A 81 -2.72 6.99 -17.39
C ALA A 81 -3.96 6.92 -18.31
N LEU A 82 -5.14 7.29 -17.80
CA LEU A 82 -6.37 7.40 -18.62
C LEU A 82 -6.23 8.50 -19.68
N ASN A 83 -5.76 9.69 -19.31
CA ASN A 83 -5.58 10.82 -20.23
C ASN A 83 -4.56 10.53 -21.34
N ASN A 84 -3.52 9.77 -21.02
CA ASN A 84 -2.48 9.33 -21.96
C ASN A 84 -2.93 8.14 -22.82
N GLY A 85 -4.13 7.59 -22.60
CA GLY A 85 -4.69 6.52 -23.43
C GLY A 85 -4.06 5.15 -23.22
N TYR A 86 -3.40 4.90 -22.08
CA TYR A 86 -2.74 3.61 -21.81
C TYR A 86 -3.71 2.46 -21.47
N GLY A 87 -5.01 2.75 -21.41
CA GLY A 87 -6.06 1.78 -21.16
C GLY A 87 -6.34 1.55 -19.68
N GLU A 88 -7.49 0.93 -19.41
CA GLU A 88 -8.02 0.80 -18.04
C GLU A 88 -7.17 -0.09 -17.15
N LYS A 89 -6.60 -1.18 -17.67
CA LYS A 89 -5.76 -2.06 -16.86
C LYS A 89 -4.53 -1.32 -16.30
N VAL A 90 -3.89 -0.50 -17.13
CA VAL A 90 -2.76 0.35 -16.71
C VAL A 90 -3.21 1.41 -15.72
N ALA A 91 -4.33 2.08 -15.99
CA ALA A 91 -4.89 3.08 -15.07
C ALA A 91 -5.24 2.49 -13.70
N PHE A 92 -5.81 1.28 -13.67
CA PHE A 92 -6.08 0.58 -12.43
C PHE A 92 -4.79 0.19 -11.71
N ALA A 93 -3.78 -0.31 -12.42
CA ALA A 93 -2.47 -0.59 -11.83
C ALA A 93 -1.83 0.68 -11.22
N CYS A 94 -1.94 1.83 -11.91
CA CYS A 94 -1.52 3.13 -11.38
C CYS A 94 -2.33 3.56 -10.14
N LEU A 95 -3.62 3.21 -10.05
CA LEU A 95 -4.44 3.51 -8.87
C LEU A 95 -3.95 2.76 -7.63
N VAL A 96 -3.30 1.60 -7.77
CA VAL A 96 -2.95 0.74 -6.64
C VAL A 96 -1.44 0.46 -6.49
N HIS A 97 -0.58 1.04 -7.33
CA HIS A 97 0.86 0.73 -7.35
C HIS A 97 1.57 0.96 -6.01
N ASP A 98 1.25 2.06 -5.34
CA ASP A 98 1.85 2.43 -4.06
C ASP A 98 0.93 2.15 -2.86
N ILE A 99 -0.03 1.22 -3.00
CA ILE A 99 -0.98 0.87 -1.93
C ILE A 99 -0.27 0.45 -0.63
N SER A 100 0.89 -0.19 -0.72
CA SER A 100 1.66 -0.57 0.45
C SER A 100 2.29 0.66 1.14
N VAL A 101 2.75 1.65 0.38
CA VAL A 101 3.27 2.91 0.92
C VAL A 101 2.17 3.67 1.66
N THR A 102 0.97 3.72 1.08
CA THR A 102 -0.14 4.53 1.61
C THR A 102 -0.84 3.90 2.80
N SER A 103 -0.69 2.59 3.04
CA SER A 103 -1.53 1.87 4.01
C SER A 103 -0.85 0.79 4.84
N PHE A 104 0.37 0.35 4.50
CA PHE A 104 0.98 -0.82 5.11
C PHE A 104 2.49 -0.67 5.38
N ILE A 105 3.37 -1.16 4.49
CA ILE A 105 4.83 -1.12 4.67
C ILE A 105 5.48 -0.41 3.48
N SER A 106 6.29 0.60 3.75
CA SER A 106 6.93 1.42 2.70
C SER A 106 8.21 0.80 2.12
N GLY A 107 8.98 0.05 2.91
CA GLY A 107 10.16 -0.66 2.40
C GLY A 107 9.74 -1.85 1.55
N ASP A 108 10.31 -2.01 0.36
CA ASP A 108 9.91 -3.03 -0.62
C ASP A 108 8.41 -2.99 -0.97
N HIS A 109 7.86 -1.79 -1.09
CA HIS A 109 6.42 -1.55 -1.25
C HIS A 109 5.79 -2.20 -2.47
N GLY A 110 6.50 -2.36 -3.58
CA GLY A 110 6.01 -3.06 -4.77
C GLY A 110 5.79 -4.55 -4.49
N TYR A 111 6.70 -5.17 -3.74
CA TYR A 111 6.58 -6.58 -3.35
C TYR A 111 5.41 -6.79 -2.38
N TRP A 112 5.29 -5.95 -1.36
CA TRP A 112 4.15 -5.98 -0.44
C TRP A 112 2.83 -5.67 -1.15
N GLY A 113 2.83 -4.68 -2.04
CA GLY A 113 1.68 -4.28 -2.85
C GLY A 113 1.19 -5.42 -3.74
N ARG A 114 2.11 -6.12 -4.41
CA ARG A 114 1.78 -7.35 -5.14
C ARG A 114 1.12 -8.38 -4.23
N GLN A 115 1.77 -8.76 -3.13
CA GLN A 115 1.26 -9.80 -2.24
C GLN A 115 -0.14 -9.46 -1.70
N LEU A 116 -0.38 -8.18 -1.39
CA LEU A 116 -1.67 -7.69 -0.95
C LEU A 116 -2.75 -7.85 -2.02
N LEU A 117 -2.43 -7.49 -3.27
CA LEU A 117 -3.40 -7.36 -4.37
C LEU A 117 -3.61 -8.64 -5.20
N GLU A 118 -2.60 -9.52 -5.29
CA GLU A 118 -2.56 -10.67 -6.22
C GLU A 118 -3.83 -11.54 -6.19
N PRO A 119 -4.47 -11.83 -5.04
CA PRO A 119 -5.72 -12.60 -5.02
C PRO A 119 -6.89 -11.92 -5.77
N TYR A 120 -6.88 -10.60 -5.88
CA TYR A 120 -8.02 -9.79 -6.29
C TYR A 120 -7.88 -9.19 -7.69
N VAL A 121 -6.70 -9.21 -8.31
CA VAL A 121 -6.42 -8.51 -9.58
C VAL A 121 -5.92 -9.46 -10.66
N ASP A 122 -5.84 -8.97 -11.90
CA ASP A 122 -5.19 -9.70 -13.00
C ASP A 122 -3.69 -9.88 -12.73
N GLU A 123 -3.11 -11.02 -13.13
CA GLU A 123 -1.69 -11.33 -12.88
C GLU A 123 -0.76 -10.24 -13.45
N GLU A 124 -1.15 -9.61 -14.56
CA GLU A 124 -0.42 -8.48 -15.14
C GLU A 124 -0.37 -7.27 -14.22
N VAL A 125 -1.48 -6.96 -13.55
CA VAL A 125 -1.55 -5.84 -12.59
C VAL A 125 -0.67 -6.14 -11.38
N ALA A 126 -0.80 -7.35 -10.81
CA ALA A 126 -0.01 -7.76 -9.66
C ALA A 126 1.51 -7.72 -9.98
N TRP A 127 1.90 -8.19 -11.17
CA TRP A 127 3.28 -8.12 -11.63
C TRP A 127 3.75 -6.68 -11.85
N ALA A 128 2.93 -5.83 -12.48
CA ALA A 128 3.31 -4.45 -12.77
C ALA A 128 3.49 -3.61 -11.49
N VAL A 129 2.66 -3.83 -10.47
CA VAL A 129 2.78 -3.23 -9.13
C VAL A 129 4.01 -3.71 -8.37
N GLU A 130 4.51 -4.91 -8.63
CA GLU A 130 5.84 -5.28 -8.12
C GLU A 130 6.94 -4.57 -8.93
N ALA A 131 6.78 -4.60 -10.25
CA ALA A 131 7.82 -4.22 -11.18
C ALA A 131 8.12 -2.73 -11.21
N HIS A 132 7.14 -1.86 -10.95
CA HIS A 132 7.38 -0.41 -10.95
C HIS A 132 8.42 -0.02 -9.90
N GLN A 133 8.49 -0.72 -8.76
CA GLN A 133 9.48 -0.44 -7.71
C GLN A 133 10.92 -0.52 -8.24
N TYR A 134 11.25 -1.58 -8.98
CA TYR A 134 12.64 -1.79 -9.43
C TYR A 134 12.90 -1.20 -10.83
N ILE A 135 11.88 -1.07 -11.69
CA ILE A 135 12.02 -0.50 -13.05
C ILE A 135 12.22 1.03 -13.01
N ARG A 136 11.63 1.73 -12.02
CA ARG A 136 11.70 3.21 -11.93
C ARG A 136 13.12 3.77 -11.84
N PHE A 137 14.08 2.97 -11.38
CA PHE A 137 15.47 3.42 -11.22
C PHE A 137 16.29 3.39 -12.52
N TYR A 138 15.73 2.88 -13.61
CA TYR A 138 16.47 2.70 -14.86
C TYR A 138 15.81 3.48 -16.01
N PRO A 139 16.58 4.28 -16.76
CA PRO A 139 16.08 4.97 -17.94
C PRO A 139 15.68 3.98 -19.04
N ASP A 140 14.85 4.45 -19.95
CA ASP A 140 14.29 3.69 -21.06
C ASP A 140 14.02 4.63 -22.23
N GLU A 141 15.04 4.83 -23.08
CA GLU A 141 15.01 5.76 -24.21
C GLU A 141 13.93 5.39 -25.23
N GLU A 142 13.68 4.09 -25.45
CA GLU A 142 12.65 3.61 -26.39
C GLU A 142 11.24 4.05 -25.98
N MET A 143 11.02 4.20 -24.66
CA MET A 143 9.75 4.63 -24.07
C MET A 143 9.77 6.11 -23.65
N GLY A 144 10.86 6.83 -23.90
CA GLY A 144 11.03 8.24 -23.53
C GLY A 144 11.07 8.48 -22.01
N TYR A 145 11.53 7.51 -21.23
CA TYR A 145 11.68 7.65 -19.77
C TYR A 145 13.13 7.93 -19.40
N GLU A 146 13.45 9.17 -19.09
CA GLU A 146 14.75 9.55 -18.54
C GLU A 146 14.79 9.27 -17.02
N TYR A 147 16.00 9.20 -16.45
CA TYR A 147 16.14 9.07 -15.00
C TYR A 147 15.56 10.33 -14.32
N PRO A 148 14.56 10.21 -13.41
CA PRO A 148 13.89 11.38 -12.87
C PRO A 148 14.84 12.31 -12.09
N GLU A 149 14.86 13.60 -12.42
CA GLU A 149 15.59 14.62 -11.64
C GLU A 149 15.19 14.61 -10.15
N ALA A 150 13.91 14.32 -9.89
CA ALA A 150 13.39 14.15 -8.53
C ALA A 150 14.14 13.07 -7.73
N TYR A 151 14.59 11.99 -8.38
CA TYR A 151 15.31 10.91 -7.71
C TYR A 151 16.73 11.31 -7.34
N ILE A 152 17.39 12.15 -8.13
CA ILE A 152 18.67 12.77 -7.75
C ILE A 152 18.48 13.59 -6.46
N LYS A 153 17.39 14.36 -6.37
CA LYS A 153 17.06 15.14 -5.17
C LYS A 153 16.71 14.27 -3.96
N TYR A 154 16.00 13.16 -4.16
CA TYR A 154 15.49 12.31 -3.08
C TYR A 154 16.54 11.33 -2.54
N PHE A 155 17.38 10.77 -3.43
CA PHE A 155 18.30 9.68 -3.10
C PHE A 155 19.77 10.08 -3.20
N GLY A 156 20.08 11.19 -3.88
CA GLY A 156 21.44 11.65 -4.15
C GLY A 156 21.96 11.19 -5.52
N GLU A 157 22.91 11.95 -6.08
CA GLU A 157 23.51 11.67 -7.39
C GLU A 157 24.29 10.36 -7.43
N ASP A 158 24.87 9.97 -6.29
CA ASP A 158 25.66 8.74 -6.14
C ASP A 158 24.81 7.52 -5.75
N PHE A 159 23.48 7.65 -5.67
CA PHE A 159 22.63 6.52 -5.30
C PHE A 159 22.68 5.44 -6.37
N VAL A 160 23.02 4.22 -5.93
CA VAL A 160 22.97 3.02 -6.76
C VAL A 160 22.01 2.04 -6.10
N PRO A 161 20.99 1.53 -6.82
CA PRO A 161 20.10 0.51 -6.27
C PRO A 161 20.87 -0.75 -5.83
N GLU A 162 20.39 -1.38 -4.77
CA GLU A 162 20.93 -2.63 -4.25
C GLU A 162 21.04 -3.73 -5.34
N PRO A 163 21.99 -4.67 -5.23
CA PRO A 163 22.22 -5.69 -6.27
C PRO A 163 20.96 -6.48 -6.67
N TYR A 164 20.08 -6.79 -5.72
CA TYR A 164 18.85 -7.54 -6.00
C TYR A 164 17.84 -6.73 -6.84
N ILE A 165 17.82 -5.40 -6.70
CA ILE A 165 16.99 -4.50 -7.52
C ILE A 165 17.50 -4.49 -8.96
N ARG A 166 18.83 -4.48 -9.15
CA ARG A 166 19.44 -4.60 -10.47
C ARG A 166 19.12 -5.93 -11.14
N GLU A 167 19.29 -7.03 -10.42
CA GLU A 167 18.95 -8.36 -10.94
C GLU A 167 17.46 -8.45 -11.31
N ALA A 168 16.56 -7.90 -10.46
CA ALA A 168 15.13 -7.86 -10.74
C ALA A 168 14.83 -7.06 -12.03
N TYR A 169 15.43 -5.89 -12.21
CA TYR A 169 15.29 -5.10 -13.44
C TYR A 169 15.78 -5.86 -14.67
N GLU A 170 16.97 -6.47 -14.61
CA GLU A 170 17.54 -7.21 -15.74
C GLU A 170 16.63 -8.34 -16.22
N ARG A 171 16.01 -9.08 -15.28
CA ARG A 171 15.02 -10.12 -15.59
C ARG A 171 13.75 -9.53 -16.18
N ALA A 172 13.28 -8.40 -15.65
CA ALA A 172 12.02 -7.78 -16.05
C ALA A 172 12.03 -7.19 -17.46
N ARG A 173 13.19 -6.74 -17.97
CA ARG A 173 13.29 -6.13 -19.32
C ARG A 173 12.73 -7.00 -20.45
N ASN A 174 12.84 -8.33 -20.32
CA ASN A 174 12.34 -9.27 -21.31
C ASN A 174 10.95 -9.84 -20.95
N HIS A 175 10.31 -9.31 -19.91
CA HIS A 175 9.02 -9.79 -19.46
C HIS A 175 7.88 -9.28 -20.35
N LYS A 176 6.91 -10.15 -20.67
CA LYS A 176 5.76 -9.82 -21.54
C LYS A 176 4.94 -8.60 -21.07
N TRP A 177 4.99 -8.28 -19.78
CA TRP A 177 4.27 -7.16 -19.16
C TRP A 177 5.15 -5.96 -18.82
N TYR A 178 6.41 -5.95 -19.24
CA TYR A 178 7.36 -4.86 -18.95
C TYR A 178 6.79 -3.48 -19.24
N ARG A 179 6.09 -3.31 -20.36
CA ARG A 179 5.45 -2.03 -20.73
C ARG A 179 4.43 -1.56 -19.70
N THR A 180 3.65 -2.46 -19.11
CA THR A 180 2.65 -2.10 -18.08
C THR A 180 3.33 -1.54 -16.83
N GLY A 181 4.40 -2.19 -16.35
CA GLY A 181 5.21 -1.68 -15.25
C GLY A 181 5.87 -0.33 -15.59
N ARG A 182 6.41 -0.19 -16.82
CA ARG A 182 7.00 1.07 -17.29
C ARG A 182 5.96 2.19 -17.36
N TYR A 183 4.74 1.93 -17.85
CA TYR A 183 3.68 2.93 -17.85
C TYR A 183 3.30 3.39 -16.44
N ILE A 184 3.35 2.52 -15.43
CA ILE A 184 3.18 2.99 -14.04
C ILE A 184 4.27 4.01 -13.70
N THR A 185 5.54 3.69 -13.93
CA THR A 185 6.65 4.62 -13.60
C THR A 185 6.54 5.97 -14.32
N MET A 186 6.02 5.98 -15.55
CA MET A 186 5.80 7.20 -16.33
C MET A 186 4.64 8.06 -15.82
N ASN A 187 3.65 7.48 -15.13
CA ASN A 187 2.52 8.22 -14.56
C ASN A 187 2.66 8.43 -13.04
N ASP A 188 3.58 7.74 -12.37
CA ASP A 188 3.94 7.89 -10.95
C ASP A 188 4.68 9.22 -10.71
N VAL A 189 5.81 9.45 -11.40
CA VAL A 189 6.71 10.60 -11.14
C VAL A 189 6.02 11.96 -11.25
N TYR A 190 4.99 12.08 -12.10
CA TYR A 190 4.25 13.34 -12.32
C TYR A 190 3.00 13.49 -11.45
N ALA A 191 2.66 12.52 -10.63
CA ALA A 191 1.42 12.49 -9.85
C ALA A 191 1.57 13.12 -8.45
N PHE A 192 2.28 14.26 -8.36
CA PHE A 192 2.46 15.03 -7.13
C PHE A 192 2.09 16.51 -7.28
N ASP A 193 1.30 16.87 -8.31
CA ASP A 193 0.95 18.26 -8.59
C ASP A 193 -0.09 18.77 -7.57
N PRO A 194 0.27 19.78 -6.74
CA PRO A 194 -0.66 20.34 -5.76
C PRO A 194 -1.75 21.23 -6.38
N ASN A 195 -1.62 21.62 -7.66
CA ASN A 195 -2.56 22.50 -8.36
C ASN A 195 -3.67 21.74 -9.10
N VAL A 196 -3.52 20.43 -9.22
CA VAL A 196 -4.57 19.56 -9.74
C VAL A 196 -5.82 19.66 -8.87
N ARG A 197 -7.01 19.71 -9.48
CA ARG A 197 -8.27 19.63 -8.73
C ARG A 197 -8.26 18.37 -7.86
N LYS A 198 -8.78 18.49 -6.64
CA LYS A 198 -8.96 17.33 -5.76
C LYS A 198 -9.79 16.26 -6.47
N LEU A 199 -9.26 15.04 -6.48
CA LEU A 199 -9.94 13.85 -7.01
C LEU A 199 -10.64 13.13 -5.86
N GLU A 200 -11.82 12.59 -6.14
CA GLU A 200 -12.54 11.72 -5.21
C GLU A 200 -12.49 10.28 -5.72
N ILE A 201 -12.39 9.31 -4.82
CA ILE A 201 -12.20 7.90 -5.18
C ILE A 201 -13.39 7.35 -5.99
N GLU A 202 -14.56 7.93 -5.80
CA GLU A 202 -15.79 7.61 -6.52
C GLU A 202 -15.65 7.78 -8.04
N GLU A 203 -14.77 8.66 -8.51
CA GLU A 203 -14.49 8.83 -9.94
C GLU A 203 -13.88 7.56 -10.57
N PHE A 204 -13.32 6.68 -9.76
CA PHE A 204 -12.72 5.42 -10.19
C PHE A 204 -13.60 4.20 -9.88
N THR A 205 -14.85 4.38 -9.46
CA THR A 205 -15.76 3.28 -9.08
C THR A 205 -15.89 2.24 -10.19
N ASP A 206 -16.15 2.66 -11.43
CA ASP A 206 -16.30 1.75 -12.57
C ASP A 206 -14.98 1.08 -12.97
N LEU A 207 -13.85 1.76 -12.75
CA LEU A 207 -12.53 1.21 -12.98
C LEU A 207 -12.23 0.09 -11.97
N ILE A 208 -12.47 0.36 -10.68
CA ILE A 208 -12.32 -0.60 -9.59
C ILE A 208 -13.26 -1.79 -9.84
N GLY A 209 -14.54 -1.55 -10.12
CA GLY A 209 -15.53 -2.62 -10.32
C GLY A 209 -15.21 -3.56 -11.49
N ARG A 210 -14.43 -3.11 -12.48
CA ARG A 210 -14.02 -3.93 -13.63
C ARG A 210 -12.69 -4.67 -13.44
N HIS A 211 -11.78 -4.13 -12.62
CA HIS A 211 -10.41 -4.65 -12.49
C HIS A 211 -10.05 -5.20 -11.11
N PHE A 212 -10.93 -5.03 -10.12
CA PHE A 212 -10.77 -5.59 -8.77
C PHE A 212 -11.89 -6.60 -8.45
N ARG A 213 -11.50 -7.83 -8.15
CA ARG A 213 -12.40 -8.89 -7.68
C ARG A 213 -12.68 -8.71 -6.19
N GLN A 214 -13.61 -7.81 -5.88
CA GLN A 214 -14.06 -7.57 -4.51
C GLN A 214 -14.65 -8.86 -3.91
N PRO A 215 -14.16 -9.35 -2.75
CA PRO A 215 -14.77 -10.51 -2.08
C PRO A 215 -16.13 -10.18 -1.46
N ASP A 216 -17.05 -11.14 -1.50
CA ASP A 216 -18.42 -11.03 -0.96
C ASP A 216 -18.47 -10.90 0.56
N GLU A 217 -17.46 -11.45 1.25
CA GLU A 217 -17.27 -11.35 2.69
C GLU A 217 -16.66 -10.00 3.12
N GLY A 218 -16.07 -9.26 2.19
CA GLY A 218 -15.29 -8.04 2.46
C GLY A 218 -13.80 -8.30 2.66
N LEU A 219 -12.98 -7.31 2.30
CA LEU A 219 -11.53 -7.42 2.35
C LEU A 219 -11.05 -7.67 3.78
N GLY A 220 -10.29 -8.76 3.94
CA GLY A 220 -9.77 -9.20 5.23
C GLY A 220 -10.69 -10.17 5.98
N PHE A 221 -11.92 -10.38 5.54
CA PHE A 221 -12.81 -11.43 6.06
C PHE A 221 -12.99 -12.60 5.09
N ASP A 222 -12.46 -12.47 3.88
CA ASP A 222 -12.32 -13.54 2.92
C ASP A 222 -11.23 -14.56 3.30
N HIS A 223 -11.09 -15.61 2.48
CA HIS A 223 -10.16 -16.73 2.69
C HIS A 223 -8.86 -16.64 1.84
N SER A 224 -8.56 -15.48 1.26
CA SER A 224 -7.35 -15.29 0.47
C SER A 224 -6.09 -15.34 1.34
N PRO A 225 -4.92 -15.64 0.73
CA PRO A 225 -3.65 -15.60 1.45
C PRO A 225 -3.31 -14.21 2.00
N SER A 226 -3.85 -13.11 1.44
CA SER A 226 -3.57 -11.74 1.91
C SER A 226 -4.64 -11.15 2.84
N ALA A 227 -5.69 -11.90 3.20
CA ALA A 227 -6.74 -11.43 4.11
C ALA A 227 -6.19 -10.93 5.46
N HIS A 228 -5.13 -11.56 5.98
CA HIS A 228 -4.47 -11.13 7.22
C HIS A 228 -3.77 -9.76 7.08
N MET A 229 -3.28 -9.41 5.89
CA MET A 229 -2.67 -8.11 5.61
C MET A 229 -3.75 -7.02 5.65
N TRP A 230 -4.91 -7.24 5.02
CA TRP A 230 -6.05 -6.32 5.10
C TRP A 230 -6.55 -6.11 6.54
N ARG A 231 -6.64 -7.18 7.35
CA ARG A 231 -6.97 -7.04 8.79
C ARG A 231 -5.92 -6.27 9.56
N THR A 232 -4.64 -6.41 9.20
CA THR A 232 -3.55 -5.63 9.81
C THR A 232 -3.68 -4.15 9.48
N ILE A 233 -4.01 -3.80 8.23
CA ILE A 233 -4.29 -2.41 7.83
C ILE A 233 -5.56 -1.89 8.53
N MET A 234 -6.58 -2.73 8.67
CA MET A 234 -7.84 -2.39 9.32
C MET A 234 -7.66 -2.06 10.81
N TRP A 235 -6.81 -2.85 11.50
CA TRP A 235 -6.56 -2.81 12.93
C TRP A 235 -5.07 -2.86 13.27
N PRO A 236 -4.30 -1.80 12.95
CA PRO A 236 -2.85 -1.80 13.04
C PRO A 236 -2.30 -1.87 14.47
N THR A 237 -3.16 -1.65 15.47
CA THR A 237 -2.82 -1.58 16.89
C THR A 237 -3.50 -2.65 17.74
N ARG A 238 -4.14 -3.64 17.09
CA ARG A 238 -4.76 -4.78 17.76
C ARG A 238 -3.68 -5.66 18.37
N ALA A 239 -3.89 -6.09 19.62
CA ALA A 239 -2.89 -6.83 20.39
C ALA A 239 -2.54 -8.21 19.82
N LEU A 240 -3.46 -8.85 19.08
CA LEU A 240 -3.34 -10.19 18.46
C LEU A 240 -4.10 -10.22 17.14
#